data_AF-A0A1V3XCC6-F1
#
_entry.id   AF-A0A1V3XCC6-F1
#
_cell.length_a   1.000
_cell.length_b   1.000
_cell.length_c   1.000
_cell.angle_alpha   90.00
_cell.angle_beta   90.00
_cell.angle_gamma   90.00
#
_symmetry.space_group_name_H-M   'P 1'
#
loop_
_entity.id
_entity.type
_entity.pdbx_description
1 polymer ?
#
loop_
_entity_poly.entity_id
_entity_poly.type
_entity_poly.pdbx_seq_one_letter_code
_entity_poly.pdbx_strand_id
1 'polypeptide(L)'
;MTTVVVSEYGIAPANNPVDINRRLRREGYLNVYTQQGREYLDPWTSRAFAVADHQVAHIYVRDESDIARVAALVAELDGVDAVLDRNAQRSLAIDHPRAGELVAIAEPAAWFTYYYWLDDTRAPEFAPCVDIHRKPGYDPPSC
;
A
#
# COMPACT_ATOMS: atom_id res chain seq x y z
N MET A 1 42.48 -9.09 -9.71
CA MET A 1 41.21 -9.63 -9.16
C MET A 1 40.38 -8.43 -8.76
N THR A 2 39.29 -8.17 -9.47
CA THR A 2 38.42 -7.02 -9.20
C THR A 2 37.23 -7.52 -8.39
N THR A 3 37.18 -7.14 -7.12
CA THR A 3 36.04 -7.41 -6.26
C THR A 3 35.08 -6.24 -6.38
N VAL A 4 33.83 -6.53 -6.76
CA VAL A 4 32.73 -5.57 -6.76
C VAL A 4 31.80 -5.95 -5.62
N VAL A 5 31.53 -4.99 -4.73
CA VAL A 5 30.48 -5.10 -3.72
C VAL A 5 29.35 -4.17 -4.15
N VAL A 6 28.17 -4.73 -4.34
CA VAL A 6 26.93 -4.00 -4.63
C VAL A 6 25.94 -4.26 -3.51
N SER A 7 25.20 -3.24 -3.12
CA SER A 7 24.01 -3.36 -2.28
C SER A 7 22.83 -2.92 -3.13
N GLU A 8 21.77 -3.72 -3.15
CA GLU A 8 20.58 -3.48 -3.98
C GLU A 8 19.71 -2.35 -3.39
N TYR A 9 19.86 -2.02 -2.10
CA TYR A 9 19.00 -1.09 -1.37
C TYR A 9 19.75 -0.27 -0.32
N GLY A 10 19.45 1.03 -0.23
CA GLY A 10 19.88 1.88 0.88
C GLY A 10 18.93 1.71 2.07
N ILE A 11 19.47 1.36 3.25
CA ILE A 11 18.69 1.33 4.50
C ILE A 11 18.75 2.72 5.13
N ALA A 12 17.60 3.40 5.21
CA ALA A 12 17.45 4.68 5.91
C ALA A 12 16.44 4.55 7.06
N PRO A 13 16.56 5.34 8.14
CA PRO A 13 15.54 5.39 9.19
C PRO A 13 14.18 5.78 8.59
N ALA A 14 13.14 4.98 8.84
CA ALA A 14 11.79 5.23 8.35
C ALA A 14 10.85 5.39 9.55
N ASN A 15 10.45 6.64 9.82
CA ASN A 15 9.72 7.01 11.04
C ASN A 15 8.33 7.57 10.73
N ASN A 16 7.97 7.70 9.45
CA ASN A 16 6.71 8.27 9.01
C ASN A 16 5.81 7.22 8.31
N PRO A 17 4.94 6.51 9.07
CA PRO A 17 4.02 5.55 8.48
C PRO A 17 2.86 6.24 7.74
N VAL A 18 2.55 5.77 6.54
CA VAL A 18 1.50 6.31 5.68
C VAL A 18 0.40 5.27 5.45
N ASP A 19 -0.81 5.57 5.92
CA ASP A 19 -1.95 4.64 5.93
C ASP A 19 -2.86 4.78 4.69
N ILE A 20 -2.38 4.37 3.50
CA ILE A 20 -3.17 4.44 2.25
C ILE A 20 -4.53 3.73 2.42
N ASN A 21 -4.51 2.50 2.92
CA ASN A 21 -5.74 1.70 3.04
C ASN A 21 -6.75 2.29 4.02
N ARG A 22 -6.31 2.93 5.12
CA ARG A 22 -7.23 3.65 6.01
C ARG A 22 -7.83 4.89 5.33
N ARG A 23 -7.04 5.63 4.52
CA ARG A 23 -7.56 6.76 3.73
C ARG A 23 -8.62 6.30 2.74
N LEU A 24 -8.33 5.27 1.94
CA LEU A 24 -9.28 4.69 0.98
C LEU A 24 -10.55 4.17 1.67
N ARG A 25 -10.41 3.59 2.86
CA ARG A 25 -11.56 3.14 3.64
C ARG A 25 -12.44 4.30 4.14
N ARG A 26 -11.84 5.35 4.69
CA ARG A 26 -12.59 6.54 5.15
C ARG A 26 -13.37 7.20 4.02
N GLU A 27 -12.87 7.10 2.79
CA GLU A 27 -13.50 7.62 1.57
C GLU A 27 -14.46 6.63 0.90
N GLY A 28 -14.67 5.43 1.46
CA GLY A 28 -15.62 4.44 0.95
C GLY A 28 -15.16 3.70 -0.31
N TYR A 29 -13.85 3.64 -0.56
CA TYR A 29 -13.25 2.85 -1.66
C TYR A 29 -12.87 1.44 -1.21
N LEU A 30 -12.40 1.30 0.03
CA LEU A 30 -12.00 0.02 0.61
C LEU A 30 -13.09 -0.48 1.56
N ASN A 31 -13.48 -1.73 1.36
CA ASN A 31 -14.46 -2.43 2.19
C ASN A 31 -13.78 -3.51 3.05
N VAL A 32 -14.36 -3.71 4.22
CA VAL A 32 -13.98 -4.76 5.15
C VAL A 32 -15.22 -5.55 5.55
N TYR A 33 -15.07 -6.85 5.78
CA TYR A 33 -16.07 -7.64 6.48
C TYR A 33 -15.65 -7.85 7.93
N THR A 34 -16.63 -8.10 8.80
CA THR A 34 -16.38 -8.34 10.23
C THR A 34 -16.63 -9.79 10.58
N GLN A 35 -15.67 -10.42 11.25
CA GLN A 35 -15.81 -11.77 11.80
C GLN A 35 -15.25 -11.78 13.22
N GLN A 36 -16.05 -12.25 14.18
CA GLN A 36 -15.68 -12.28 15.61
C GLN A 36 -15.19 -10.92 16.15
N GLY A 37 -15.80 -9.82 15.70
CA GLY A 37 -15.42 -8.45 16.10
C GLY A 37 -14.20 -7.88 15.37
N ARG A 38 -13.47 -8.69 14.58
CA ARG A 38 -12.29 -8.28 13.82
C ARG A 38 -12.64 -7.96 12.38
N GLU A 39 -11.88 -7.05 11.78
CA GLU A 39 -12.09 -6.57 10.42
C GLU A 39 -11.10 -7.24 9.47
N TYR A 40 -11.59 -7.64 8.31
CA TYR A 40 -10.80 -8.28 7.26
C TYR A 40 -11.04 -7.57 5.92
N LEU A 41 -9.97 -7.31 5.17
CA LEU A 41 -10.07 -6.71 3.84
C LEU A 41 -10.95 -7.57 2.94
N ASP A 42 -11.88 -6.93 2.24
CA ASP A 42 -12.68 -7.56 1.19
C ASP A 42 -12.27 -6.98 -0.19
N PRO A 43 -11.33 -7.61 -0.91
CA PRO A 43 -10.95 -7.15 -2.24
C PRO A 43 -12.11 -7.22 -3.24
N TRP A 44 -13.07 -8.12 -3.05
CA TRP A 44 -14.16 -8.35 -4.02
C TRP A 44 -15.22 -7.27 -3.99
N THR A 45 -15.46 -6.67 -2.83
CA THR A 45 -16.40 -5.54 -2.70
C THR A 45 -15.71 -4.19 -2.69
N SER A 46 -14.38 -4.14 -2.53
CA SER A 46 -13.61 -2.89 -2.61
C SER A 46 -13.54 -2.38 -4.06
N ARG A 47 -13.72 -1.06 -4.22
CA ARG A 47 -13.47 -0.35 -5.48
C ARG A 47 -12.00 0.01 -5.64
N ALA A 48 -11.30 0.27 -4.52
CA ALA A 48 -9.85 0.36 -4.51
C ALA A 48 -9.24 -0.12 -3.19
N PHE A 49 -8.05 -0.70 -3.27
CA PHE A 49 -7.20 -1.03 -2.11
C PHE A 49 -5.73 -1.07 -2.52
N ALA A 50 -4.84 -0.85 -1.55
CA ALA A 50 -3.41 -0.89 -1.73
C ALA A 50 -2.81 -2.18 -1.17
N VAL A 51 -1.80 -2.70 -1.88
CA VAL A 51 -0.85 -3.68 -1.39
C VAL A 51 0.47 -2.96 -1.16
N ALA A 52 0.84 -2.79 0.10
CA ALA A 52 2.01 -2.01 0.52
C ALA A 52 3.26 -2.89 0.64
N ASP A 53 4.39 -2.41 0.14
CA ASP A 53 5.71 -3.02 0.28
C ASP A 53 6.75 -1.92 0.59
N HIS A 54 6.89 -1.60 1.88
CA HIS A 54 7.76 -0.53 2.36
C HIS A 54 7.51 0.84 1.68
N GLN A 55 8.39 1.26 0.76
CA GLN A 55 8.35 2.59 0.13
C GLN A 55 7.53 2.60 -1.17
N VAL A 56 7.00 1.45 -1.58
CA VAL A 56 6.18 1.31 -2.78
C VAL A 56 4.85 0.67 -2.41
N ALA A 57 3.77 1.12 -3.02
CA ALA A 57 2.48 0.45 -2.90
C ALA A 57 1.80 0.31 -4.26
N HIS A 58 1.36 -0.90 -4.58
CA HIS A 58 0.47 -1.12 -5.72
C HIS A 58 -0.96 -0.84 -5.29
N ILE A 59 -1.65 0.07 -5.97
CA ILE A 59 -3.05 0.39 -5.69
C ILE A 59 -3.89 -0.18 -6.82
N TYR A 60 -4.73 -1.14 -6.46
CA TYR A 60 -5.67 -1.77 -7.37
C TYR A 60 -6.96 -0.95 -7.36
N VAL A 61 -7.43 -0.58 -8.54
CA VAL A 61 -8.66 0.18 -8.76
C VAL A 61 -9.52 -0.59 -9.74
N ARG A 62 -10.74 -0.95 -9.33
CA ARG A 62 -11.65 -1.79 -10.11
C ARG A 62 -12.18 -1.09 -11.35
N ASP A 63 -12.63 0.15 -11.18
CA ASP A 63 -13.33 0.93 -12.20
C ASP A 63 -12.46 2.09 -12.68
N GLU A 64 -12.27 2.21 -13.99
CA GLU A 64 -11.41 3.25 -14.57
C GLU A 64 -11.84 4.67 -14.19
N SER A 65 -13.14 4.89 -13.98
CA SER A 65 -13.69 6.18 -13.56
C SER A 65 -13.24 6.63 -12.16
N ASP A 66 -12.81 5.70 -11.32
CA ASP A 66 -12.34 5.99 -9.96
C ASP A 66 -10.84 6.33 -9.90
N ILE A 67 -10.06 6.01 -10.96
CA ILE A 67 -8.59 6.13 -10.98
C ILE A 67 -8.13 7.56 -10.62
N ALA A 68 -8.69 8.58 -11.28
CA ALA A 68 -8.27 9.96 -11.06
C ALA A 68 -8.55 10.43 -9.62
N ARG A 69 -9.69 10.03 -9.05
CA ARG A 69 -10.07 10.40 -7.68
C ARG A 69 -9.21 9.66 -6.65
N VAL A 70 -8.97 8.36 -6.86
CA VAL A 70 -8.09 7.56 -6.00
C VAL A 70 -6.66 8.09 -6.02
N ALA A 71 -6.12 8.45 -7.20
CA ALA A 71 -4.79 9.04 -7.31
C ALA A 71 -4.67 10.35 -6.51
N ALA A 72 -5.65 11.24 -6.65
CA ALA A 72 -5.68 12.49 -5.88
C ALA A 72 -5.74 12.25 -4.36
N LEU A 73 -6.59 11.31 -3.92
CA LEU A 73 -6.71 10.94 -2.51
C LEU A 73 -5.40 10.45 -1.89
N VAL A 74 -4.62 9.69 -2.66
CA VAL A 74 -3.34 9.15 -2.21
C VAL A 74 -2.26 10.24 -2.24
N ALA A 75 -2.23 11.07 -3.28
CA ALA A 75 -1.27 12.18 -3.37
C ALA A 75 -1.47 13.27 -2.29
N GLU A 76 -2.66 13.35 -1.68
CA GLU A 76 -2.94 14.23 -0.54
C GLU A 76 -2.33 13.73 0.79
N LEU A 77 -1.83 12.50 0.86
CA LEU A 77 -1.25 11.95 2.09
C LEU A 77 0.17 12.48 2.30
N ASP A 78 0.41 13.02 3.49
CA ASP A 78 1.75 13.39 3.95
C ASP A 78 2.67 12.15 3.91
N GLY A 79 3.86 12.27 3.32
CA GLY A 79 4.79 11.16 3.09
C GLY A 79 4.63 10.40 1.77
N VAL A 80 3.74 10.83 0.86
CA VAL A 80 3.68 10.33 -0.53
C VAL A 80 4.45 11.28 -1.46
N ASP A 81 5.50 10.77 -2.10
CA ASP A 81 6.31 11.52 -3.07
C ASP A 81 5.65 11.57 -4.46
N ALA A 82 5.15 10.42 -4.92
CA ALA A 82 4.52 10.31 -6.24
C ALA A 82 3.43 9.25 -6.29
N VAL A 83 2.46 9.48 -7.19
CA VAL A 83 1.46 8.49 -7.60
C VAL A 83 1.53 8.32 -9.11
N LEU A 84 1.94 7.14 -9.55
CA LEU A 84 2.24 6.80 -10.93
C LEU A 84 1.04 6.10 -11.57
N ASP A 85 0.43 6.76 -12.56
CA ASP A 85 -0.54 6.13 -13.45
C ASP A 85 0.13 5.16 -14.45
N ARG A 86 -0.67 4.48 -15.27
CA ARG A 86 -0.13 3.55 -16.28
C ARG A 86 0.81 4.20 -17.31
N ASN A 87 0.65 5.48 -17.61
CA ASN A 87 1.57 6.19 -18.51
C ASN A 87 2.92 6.42 -17.85
N ALA A 88 2.92 6.91 -16.61
CA ALA A 88 4.12 7.12 -15.83
C ALA A 88 4.85 5.80 -15.53
N GLN A 89 4.11 4.73 -15.20
CA GLN A 89 4.67 3.39 -15.06
C GLN A 89 5.37 2.91 -16.35
N ARG A 90 4.76 3.13 -17.53
CA ARG A 90 5.36 2.81 -18.84
C ARG A 90 6.66 3.56 -19.08
N SER A 91 6.67 4.85 -18.78
CA SER A 91 7.87 5.69 -18.94
C SER A 91 9.04 5.23 -18.06
N LEU A 92 8.75 4.55 -16.95
CA LEU A 92 9.74 3.97 -16.04
C LEU A 92 9.96 2.47 -16.26
N ALA A 93 9.32 1.86 -17.26
CA ALA A 93 9.37 0.42 -17.57
C ALA A 93 8.96 -0.50 -16.41
N ILE A 94 7.98 -0.07 -15.61
CA ILE A 94 7.42 -0.84 -14.47
C ILE A 94 5.93 -1.19 -14.65
N ASP A 95 5.37 -1.00 -15.84
CA ASP A 95 3.95 -1.26 -16.17
C ASP A 95 3.62 -2.76 -16.35
N HIS A 96 4.06 -3.60 -15.42
CA HIS A 96 3.79 -5.01 -15.46
C HIS A 96 2.27 -5.29 -15.35
N PRO A 97 1.72 -6.33 -16.03
CA PRO A 97 0.28 -6.66 -15.96
C PRO A 97 -0.24 -6.98 -14.54
N ARG A 98 0.65 -7.27 -13.59
CA ARG A 98 0.31 -7.51 -12.17
C ARG A 98 0.45 -6.27 -11.29
N ALA A 99 1.05 -5.20 -11.79
CA ALA A 99 1.07 -3.94 -11.07
C ALA A 99 -0.35 -3.37 -10.99
N GLY A 100 -0.66 -2.70 -9.89
CA GLY A 100 -1.92 -1.96 -9.75
C GLY A 100 -2.09 -0.86 -10.81
N GLU A 101 -3.31 -0.39 -10.97
CA GLU A 101 -3.68 0.73 -11.84
C GLU A 101 -2.91 2.00 -11.49
N LEU A 102 -2.55 2.14 -10.21
CA LEU A 102 -1.64 3.16 -9.71
C LEU A 102 -0.50 2.52 -8.89
N VAL A 103 0.66 3.18 -8.87
CA VAL A 103 1.78 2.85 -7.98
C VAL A 103 2.14 4.07 -7.17
N ALA A 104 2.11 3.98 -5.85
CA ALA A 104 2.55 5.06 -4.96
C ALA A 104 4.01 4.85 -4.55
N ILE A 105 4.76 5.97 -4.45
CA ILE A 105 6.13 6.03 -3.95
C ILE A 105 6.13 6.92 -2.70
N ALA A 106 6.73 6.44 -1.62
CA ALA A 106 6.86 7.19 -0.39
C ALA A 106 8.02 8.20 -0.45
N GLU A 107 7.88 9.31 0.25
CA GLU A 107 8.98 10.25 0.50
C GLU A 107 10.13 9.55 1.26
N PRO A 108 11.37 10.10 1.23
CA PRO A 108 12.44 9.64 2.10
C PRO A 108 12.00 9.59 3.57
N ALA A 109 12.33 8.49 4.26
CA ALA A 109 11.93 8.19 5.64
C ALA A 109 10.42 7.93 5.88
N ALA A 110 9.59 7.95 4.83
CA ALA A 110 8.22 7.47 4.86
C ALA A 110 8.09 6.04 4.34
N TRP A 111 7.04 5.34 4.78
CA TRP A 111 6.73 3.98 4.35
C TRP A 111 5.23 3.68 4.47
N PHE A 112 4.70 2.79 3.65
CA PHE A 112 3.28 2.47 3.59
C PHE A 112 2.91 1.33 4.52
N THR A 113 1.89 1.54 5.36
CA THR A 113 1.32 0.47 6.18
C THR A 113 0.29 -0.33 5.38
N TYR A 114 0.14 -1.62 5.71
CA TYR A 114 -0.93 -2.45 5.13
C TYR A 114 -2.28 -2.24 5.83
N TYR A 115 -2.33 -1.44 6.91
CA TYR A 115 -3.47 -1.37 7.82
C TYR A 115 -4.71 -0.83 7.14
N TYR A 116 -5.80 -1.56 7.25
CA TYR A 116 -7.11 -1.18 6.72
C TYR A 116 -8.19 -1.06 7.81
N TRP A 117 -7.89 -1.48 9.06
CA TRP A 117 -8.77 -1.26 10.20
C TRP A 117 -8.65 0.18 10.70
N LEU A 118 -9.77 0.81 11.07
CA LEU A 118 -9.79 2.18 11.61
C LEU A 118 -9.69 2.22 13.14
N ASP A 119 -9.93 1.08 13.78
CA ASP A 119 -9.85 0.87 15.23
C ASP A 119 -8.94 -0.33 15.49
N ASP A 120 -7.84 -0.11 16.22
CA ASP A 120 -6.84 -1.14 16.49
C ASP A 120 -7.39 -2.29 17.34
N THR A 121 -8.46 -2.08 18.11
CA THR A 121 -9.15 -3.16 18.84
C THR A 121 -9.86 -4.15 17.91
N ARG A 122 -10.06 -3.76 16.64
CA ARG A 122 -10.70 -4.56 15.60
C ARG A 122 -9.70 -5.15 14.61
N ALA A 123 -8.40 -5.02 14.88
CA ALA A 123 -7.36 -5.57 14.01
C ALA A 123 -7.52 -7.10 13.83
N PRO A 124 -7.20 -7.63 12.62
CA PRO A 124 -7.19 -9.06 12.38
C PRO A 124 -6.27 -9.82 13.34
N GLU A 125 -6.56 -11.09 13.62
CA GLU A 125 -5.71 -11.95 14.48
C GLU A 125 -4.30 -12.10 13.96
N PHE A 126 -4.13 -12.03 12.64
CA PHE A 126 -2.84 -12.17 12.01
C PHE A 126 -2.00 -10.88 12.03
N ALA A 127 -2.57 -9.74 12.43
CA ALA A 127 -1.85 -8.46 12.43
C ALA A 127 -0.50 -8.53 13.20
N PRO A 128 -0.45 -9.09 14.43
CA PRO A 128 0.82 -9.27 15.16
C PRO A 128 1.65 -10.49 14.70
N CYS A 129 1.15 -11.32 13.79
CA CYS A 129 1.81 -12.55 13.37
C CYS A 129 2.57 -12.38 12.05
N VAL A 130 3.64 -13.14 11.85
CA VAL A 130 4.27 -13.30 10.53
C VAL A 130 3.41 -14.25 9.69
N ASP A 131 2.31 -13.73 9.13
CA ASP A 131 1.40 -14.44 8.24
C ASP A 131 1.36 -13.74 6.86
N ILE A 132 2.40 -14.00 6.08
CA ILE A 132 2.65 -13.37 4.77
C ILE A 132 1.57 -13.68 3.72
N HIS A 133 0.73 -14.70 3.95
CA HIS A 133 -0.31 -15.10 3.01
C HIS A 133 -1.62 -14.34 3.22
N ARG A 134 -1.84 -13.78 4.40
CA ARG A 134 -3.06 -13.04 4.76
C ARG A 134 -2.89 -11.53 4.84
N LYS A 135 -1.64 -11.06 4.94
CA LYS A 135 -1.32 -9.63 4.93
C LYS A 135 -1.30 -9.13 3.48
N PRO A 136 -2.12 -8.11 3.11
CA PRO A 136 -2.06 -7.48 1.80
C PRO A 136 -0.86 -6.51 1.73
N GLY A 137 0.34 -6.97 2.09
CA GLY A 137 1.54 -6.16 2.16
C GLY A 137 2.49 -6.52 3.29
N TYR A 138 3.64 -5.86 3.31
CA TYR A 138 4.71 -6.02 4.31
C TYR A 138 5.06 -4.66 4.94
N ASP A 139 5.15 -4.62 6.28
CA ASP A 139 5.52 -3.43 7.05
C ASP A 139 6.65 -3.68 8.07
N PRO A 140 7.59 -2.72 8.27
CA PRO A 140 8.72 -2.88 9.18
C PRO A 140 8.39 -3.17 10.67
N PRO A 141 7.26 -2.71 11.26
CA PRO A 141 6.89 -3.08 12.63
C PRO A 141 6.48 -4.54 12.80
N SER A 142 6.32 -5.30 11.70
CA SER A 142 5.99 -6.73 11.77
C SER A 142 7.19 -7.66 11.92
N CYS A 143 8.39 -7.10 12.16
CA CYS A 143 9.64 -7.79 12.52
C CYS A 143 9.86 -7.88 14.03
#